data_AF-A0A3E4LIP7-F1
#
_entry.id   AF-A0A3E4LIP7-F1
#
_cell.length_a   1.000
_cell.length_b   1.000
_cell.length_c   1.000
_cell.angle_alpha   90.00
_cell.angle_beta   90.00
_cell.angle_gamma   90.00
#
_symmetry.space_group_name_H-M   'P 1'
#
loop_
_entity.id
_entity.type
_entity.pdbx_description
1 polymer ?
#
loop_
_entity_poly.entity_id
_entity_poly.type
_entity_poly.pdbx_seq_one_letter_code
_entity_poly.pdbx_strand_id
1 'polypeptide(L)'
;MNRYAIRRNNRNKIVGILNYDEKEKKYTIEIPENVTPKEAPFMISLFLKKGIRTMNSDWSMRWVQSRIIPSSRQNIGEILRVNGMRSYDEHKLLLKNEGRSCQDEFYIEHM
;
A
#
# COMPACT_ATOMS: atom_id res chain seq x y z
N MET A 1 12.60 1.59 10.33
CA MET A 1 11.14 1.52 10.11
C MET A 1 10.81 2.59 9.11
N ASN A 2 10.36 2.20 7.93
CA ASN A 2 10.08 3.14 6.85
C ASN A 2 8.62 3.57 6.96
N ARG A 3 8.34 4.84 6.69
CA ARG A 3 7.00 5.40 6.79
C ARG A 3 6.65 6.10 5.49
N TYR A 4 5.45 5.82 5.01
CA TYR A 4 4.96 6.38 3.75
C TYR A 4 3.58 6.98 3.94
N ALA A 5 3.39 8.19 3.47
CA ALA A 5 2.08 8.82 3.39
C ALA A 5 1.30 8.20 2.22
N ILE A 6 0.12 7.66 2.48
CA ILE A 6 -0.85 7.29 1.45
C ILE A 6 -1.58 8.57 1.05
N ARG A 7 -1.41 9.03 -0.19
CA ARG A 7 -1.97 10.28 -0.70
C ARG A 7 -2.91 10.02 -1.86
N ARG A 8 -3.81 10.98 -2.10
CA ARG A 8 -4.66 11.01 -3.30
C ARG A 8 -4.12 12.04 -4.30
N ASN A 9 -3.97 11.66 -5.57
CA ASN A 9 -3.42 12.49 -6.65
C ASN A 9 -3.99 13.92 -6.67
N ASN A 10 -5.31 14.07 -6.54
CA ASN A 10 -5.98 15.35 -6.84
C ASN A 10 -6.21 16.25 -5.62
N ARG A 11 -5.82 15.85 -4.40
CA ARG A 11 -6.18 16.58 -3.17
C ARG A 11 -5.02 16.89 -2.24
N ASN A 12 -3.82 16.39 -2.54
CA ASN A 12 -2.64 16.48 -1.70
C ASN A 12 -2.91 16.17 -0.20
N LYS A 13 -3.92 15.33 0.09
CA LYS A 13 -4.34 14.95 1.44
C LYS A 13 -3.78 13.58 1.77
N ILE A 14 -3.19 13.47 2.97
CA ILE A 14 -2.77 12.20 3.54
C ILE A 14 -4.03 11.48 4.05
N VAL A 15 -4.27 10.28 3.52
CA VAL A 15 -5.44 9.44 3.86
C VAL A 15 -5.06 8.22 4.69
N GLY A 16 -3.77 7.99 4.88
CA GLY A 16 -3.22 6.93 5.72
C GLY A 16 -1.69 7.05 5.82
N ILE A 17 -1.10 6.37 6.79
CA ILE A 17 0.33 6.24 6.98
C ILE A 17 0.65 4.75 6.94
N LEU A 18 1.37 4.32 5.92
CA LEU A 18 1.88 2.95 5.79
C LEU A 18 3.23 2.86 6.51
N ASN A 19 3.27 2.15 7.63
CA ASN A 19 4.51 1.80 8.30
C ASN A 19 5.02 0.44 7.76
N TYR A 20 6.32 0.34 7.53
CA TYR A 20 6.99 -0.90 7.12
C TYR A 20 8.15 -1.22 8.06
N ASP A 21 8.08 -2.39 8.68
CA ASP A 21 9.18 -3.00 9.41
C ASP A 21 9.96 -3.90 8.45
N GLU A 22 11.17 -3.48 8.08
CA GLU A 22 12.03 -4.23 7.17
C GLU A 22 12.53 -5.56 7.74
N LYS A 23 12.72 -5.65 9.07
CA LYS A 23 13.22 -6.86 9.72
C LYS A 23 12.14 -7.93 9.73
N GLU A 24 10.93 -7.52 10.10
CA GLU A 24 9.78 -8.42 10.22
C GLU A 24 9.04 -8.62 8.88
N LYS A 25 9.32 -7.77 7.88
CA LYS A 25 8.57 -7.67 6.62
C LYS A 25 7.07 -7.45 6.83
N LYS A 26 6.71 -6.69 7.87
CA LYS A 26 5.33 -6.42 8.27
C LYS A 26 4.94 -4.98 7.97
N TYR A 27 3.68 -4.79 7.64
CA TYR A 27 3.10 -3.47 7.40
C TYR A 27 2.07 -3.14 8.48
N THR A 28 1.88 -1.87 8.79
CA THR A 28 0.67 -1.39 9.47
C THR A 28 0.18 -0.13 8.76
N ILE A 29 -1.13 0.11 8.80
CA ILE A 29 -1.72 1.36 8.27
C ILE A 29 -2.43 2.09 9.39
N GLU A 30 -1.99 3.32 9.66
CA GLU A 30 -2.65 4.26 10.56
C GLU A 30 -3.46 5.26 9.73
N ILE A 31 -4.69 5.57 10.15
CA ILE A 31 -5.61 6.41 9.40
C ILE A 31 -5.86 7.70 10.20
N PRO A 32 -5.46 8.89 9.69
CA PRO A 32 -5.64 10.15 10.40
C PRO A 32 -7.10 10.44 10.77
N GLU A 33 -7.31 11.12 11.91
CA GLU A 33 -8.66 11.41 12.45
C GLU A 33 -9.57 12.17 11.47
N ASN A 34 -8.99 13.09 10.70
CA ASN A 34 -9.69 13.92 9.74
C ASN A 34 -10.02 13.22 8.40
N VAL A 35 -9.76 11.92 8.28
CA VAL A 35 -10.07 11.14 7.08
C VAL A 35 -11.43 10.48 7.22
N THR A 36 -12.29 10.72 6.24
CA THR A 36 -13.62 10.11 6.16
C THR A 36 -13.63 8.89 5.21
N PRO A 37 -14.58 7.95 5.34
CA PRO A 37 -14.67 6.81 4.43
C PRO A 37 -14.75 7.17 2.94
N LYS A 38 -15.29 8.34 2.59
CA LYS A 38 -15.43 8.80 1.20
C LYS A 38 -14.11 9.24 0.57
N GLU A 39 -13.10 9.51 1.40
CA GLU A 39 -11.80 10.05 0.96
C GLU A 39 -10.73 8.97 0.86
N ALA A 40 -10.98 7.79 1.41
CA ALA A 40 -10.01 6.71 1.55
C ALA A 40 -10.13 5.67 0.41
N PRO A 41 -9.07 4.91 0.12
CA PRO A 41 -9.13 3.71 -0.71
C PRO A 41 -10.21 2.74 -0.22
N PHE A 42 -10.80 1.95 -1.13
CA PHE A 42 -11.93 1.07 -0.82
C PHE A 42 -11.70 0.22 0.44
N MET A 43 -10.56 -0.47 0.54
CA MET A 43 -10.24 -1.30 1.70
C MET A 43 -10.20 -0.49 3.01
N ILE A 44 -9.50 0.66 3.02
CA ILE A 44 -9.41 1.55 4.19
C ILE A 44 -10.81 2.09 4.57
N SER A 45 -11.66 2.39 3.60
CA SER A 45 -13.03 2.85 3.83
C SER A 45 -13.89 1.84 4.60
N LEU A 46 -13.64 0.53 4.42
CA LEU A 46 -14.36 -0.52 5.14
C LEU A 46 -14.00 -0.54 6.64
N PHE A 47 -12.73 -0.26 6.99
CA PHE A 47 -12.27 -0.15 8.37
C PHE A 47 -12.82 1.11 9.04
N LEU A 48 -12.77 2.25 8.36
CA LEU A 48 -13.33 3.50 8.87
C LEU A 48 -14.83 3.39 9.16
N LYS A 49 -15.61 2.71 8.30
CA LYS A 49 -17.04 2.44 8.54
C LYS A 49 -17.31 1.61 9.80
N LYS A 50 -16.31 0.86 10.29
CA LYS A 50 -16.36 0.09 11.53
C LYS A 50 -15.74 0.83 12.73
N GLY A 51 -15.32 2.09 12.56
CA GLY A 51 -14.62 2.85 13.59
C GLY A 51 -13.16 2.42 13.82
N ILE A 52 -12.58 1.61 12.93
CA ILE A 52 -11.20 1.13 13.05
C ILE A 52 -10.27 2.08 12.29
N ARG A 53 -9.29 2.66 12.99
CA ARG A 53 -8.30 3.58 12.42
C ARG A 53 -6.89 3.01 12.28
N THR A 54 -6.66 1.80 12.79
CA THR A 54 -5.38 1.11 12.65
C THR A 54 -5.62 -0.27 12.06
N MET A 55 -5.08 -0.53 10.88
CA MET A 55 -5.11 -1.84 10.24
C MET A 55 -3.90 -2.64 10.71
N ASN A 56 -4.14 -3.89 11.10
CA ASN A 56 -3.09 -4.82 11.50
C ASN A 56 -2.23 -5.28 10.30
N SER A 57 -1.25 -6.15 10.57
CA SER A 57 -0.34 -6.64 9.54
C SER A 57 -1.00 -7.38 8.38
N ASP A 58 -2.01 -8.20 8.67
CA ASP A 58 -2.67 -9.01 7.64
C ASP A 58 -3.40 -8.14 6.62
N TRP A 59 -4.18 -7.18 7.12
CA TRP A 59 -4.95 -6.28 6.25
C TRP A 59 -4.08 -5.25 5.55
N SER A 60 -3.02 -4.78 6.22
CA SER A 60 -2.06 -3.86 5.61
C SER A 60 -1.29 -4.55 4.49
N MET A 61 -0.87 -5.81 4.66
CA MET A 61 -0.27 -6.61 3.60
C MET A 61 -1.23 -6.82 2.43
N ARG A 62 -2.50 -7.13 2.69
CA ARG A 62 -3.52 -7.26 1.62
C ARG A 62 -3.69 -5.97 0.83
N TRP A 63 -3.63 -4.80 1.49
CA TRP A 63 -3.65 -3.52 0.81
C TRP A 63 -2.41 -3.36 -0.09
N VAL A 64 -1.20 -3.64 0.41
CA VAL A 64 0.04 -3.61 -0.40
C VAL A 64 -0.06 -4.55 -1.61
N GLN A 65 -0.53 -5.78 -1.41
CA GLN A 65 -0.70 -6.76 -2.47
C GLN A 65 -1.69 -6.31 -3.55
N SER A 66 -2.70 -5.51 -3.19
CA SER A 66 -3.64 -4.93 -4.17
C SER A 66 -3.00 -3.85 -5.07
N ARG A 67 -1.80 -3.37 -4.73
CA ARG A 67 -1.04 -2.36 -5.49
C ARG A 67 0.02 -2.93 -6.43
N ILE A 68 0.36 -4.21 -6.28
CA ILE A 68 1.49 -4.83 -6.97
C ILE A 68 1.02 -6.00 -7.84
N ILE A 69 1.86 -6.38 -8.80
CA ILE A 69 1.62 -7.56 -9.63
C ILE A 69 1.60 -8.79 -8.71
N PRO A 70 0.56 -9.64 -8.73
CA PRO A 70 0.48 -10.78 -7.84
C PRO A 70 1.57 -11.80 -8.13
N SER A 71 2.07 -12.46 -7.08
CA SER A 71 3.09 -13.52 -7.19
C SER A 71 2.64 -14.73 -8.01
N SER A 72 1.33 -14.95 -8.15
CA SER A 72 0.73 -16.01 -8.97
C SER A 72 0.62 -15.69 -10.46
N ARG A 73 1.04 -14.49 -10.90
CA ARG A 73 1.00 -14.08 -12.31
C ARG A 73 1.83 -15.04 -13.17
N GLN A 74 1.25 -15.54 -14.27
CA GLN A 74 2.01 -16.29 -15.28
C GLN A 74 3.22 -15.46 -15.74
N ASN A 75 4.39 -16.08 -15.82
CA ASN A 75 5.67 -15.45 -16.17
C ASN A 75 6.19 -14.40 -15.17
N ILE A 76 5.77 -14.43 -13.90
CA ILE A 76 6.28 -13.50 -12.88
C ILE A 76 7.80 -13.45 -12.79
N GLY A 77 8.50 -14.58 -12.94
CA GLY A 77 9.96 -14.64 -12.90
C GLY A 77 10.64 -13.81 -14.00
N GLU A 78 10.07 -13.80 -15.21
CA GLU A 78 10.55 -12.97 -16.31
C GLU A 78 10.26 -11.49 -16.06
N ILE A 79 9.05 -11.16 -15.59
CA ILE A 79 8.68 -9.80 -15.21
C ILE A 79 9.65 -9.25 -14.17
N LEU A 80 9.95 -10.01 -13.13
CA LEU A 80 10.91 -9.64 -12.10
C LEU A 80 12.30 -9.41 -12.68
N ARG A 81 12.78 -10.33 -13.52
CA ARG A 81 14.11 -10.23 -14.16
C ARG A 81 14.26 -8.98 -15.02
N VAL A 82 13.28 -8.67 -15.88
CA VAL A 82 13.27 -7.44 -16.70
C VAL A 82 13.24 -6.18 -15.82
N ASN A 83 12.65 -6.29 -14.62
CA ASN A 83 12.61 -5.23 -13.64
C ASN A 83 13.84 -5.16 -12.72
N GLY A 84 14.88 -5.95 -12.96
CA GLY A 84 16.10 -5.98 -12.15
C GLY A 84 15.95 -6.69 -10.80
N MET A 85 14.92 -7.52 -10.64
CA MET A 85 14.57 -8.21 -9.40
C MET A 85 14.88 -9.69 -9.50
N ARG A 86 15.63 -10.22 -8.53
CA ARG A 86 16.01 -11.65 -8.46
C ARG A 86 14.94 -12.53 -7.85
N SER A 87 14.08 -11.95 -7.01
CA SER A 87 13.01 -12.63 -6.29
C SER A 87 11.83 -11.67 -6.14
N TYR A 88 10.65 -12.24 -5.90
CA TYR A 88 9.47 -11.46 -5.57
C TYR A 88 9.69 -10.77 -4.23
N ASP A 89 9.45 -9.45 -4.20
CA ASP A 89 9.64 -8.60 -3.03
C ASP A 89 8.56 -7.53 -3.07
N GLU A 90 7.56 -7.68 -2.20
CA GLU A 90 6.39 -6.82 -2.14
C GLU A 90 6.80 -5.36 -1.94
N HIS A 91 7.79 -5.10 -1.09
CA HIS A 91 8.21 -3.75 -0.78
C HIS A 91 8.84 -3.08 -1.99
N LYS A 92 9.78 -3.76 -2.64
CA LYS A 92 10.43 -3.22 -3.84
C LYS A 92 9.45 -3.03 -4.99
N LEU A 93 8.52 -3.96 -5.18
CA LEU A 93 7.47 -3.83 -6.20
C LEU A 93 6.56 -2.63 -5.91
N LEU A 94 6.19 -2.44 -4.64
CA LEU A 94 5.37 -1.32 -4.21
C LEU A 94 6.08 0.02 -4.49
N LEU A 95 7.36 0.14 -4.10
CA LEU A 95 8.15 1.35 -4.32
C LEU A 95 8.37 1.65 -5.81
N LYS A 96 8.56 0.62 -6.63
CA LYS A 96 8.83 0.77 -8.07
C LYS A 96 7.68 1.46 -8.82
N ASN A 97 6.45 1.35 -8.33
CA ASN A 97 5.28 2.03 -8.90
C ASN A 97 4.68 3.07 -7.95
N GLU A 98 5.40 3.49 -6.90
CA GLU A 98 4.91 4.45 -5.90
C GLU A 98 3.57 4.03 -5.27
N GLY A 99 3.30 2.73 -5.17
CA GLY A 99 2.01 2.19 -4.69
C GLY A 99 0.79 2.57 -5.53
N ARG A 100 0.98 3.06 -6.75
CA ARG A 100 -0.10 3.38 -7.69
C ARG A 100 -0.78 2.09 -8.18
N SER A 101 -2.07 2.19 -8.47
CA SER A 101 -2.86 1.10 -9.04
C SER A 101 -3.88 1.67 -10.02
N CYS A 102 -4.22 0.92 -11.07
CA CYS A 102 -5.28 1.31 -12.00
C CYS A 102 -6.70 1.29 -11.36
N GLN A 103 -6.83 0.79 -10.14
CA GLN A 103 -8.11 0.67 -9.44
C GLN A 103 -8.54 1.95 -8.71
N ASP A 104 -7.61 2.87 -8.43
CA ASP A 104 -7.91 4.11 -7.72
C ASP A 104 -6.85 5.20 -7.96
N GLU A 105 -7.01 6.36 -7.33
CA GLU A 105 -6.15 7.54 -7.52
C GLU A 105 -5.17 7.76 -6.36
N PHE A 106 -4.74 6.70 -5.68
CA PHE A 106 -3.85 6.81 -4.53
C PHE A 106 -2.43 6.31 -4.83
N TYR A 107 -1.48 6.89 -4.12
CA TYR A 107 -0.05 6.55 -4.19
C TYR A 107 0.56 6.65 -2.80
N ILE A 108 1.81 6.19 -2.66
CA ILE A 108 2.61 6.35 -1.45
C ILE A 108 3.76 7.31 -1.69
N GLU A 109 4.09 8.10 -0.68
CA GLU A 109 5.20 9.06 -0.68
C GLU A 109 6.02 8.84 0.60
N HIS A 110 7.35 8.77 0.51
CA HIS A 110 8.19 8.62 1.69
C HIS A 110 8.05 9.85 2.60
N MET A 111 7.91 9.61 3.91
CA MET A 111 7.80 10.68 4.93
C MET A 111 9.14 11.14 5.46
#